data_AF-A0A659UQX8-F1
#
_entry.id   AF-A0A659UQX8-F1
#
_cell.length_a   1.000
_cell.length_b   1.000
_cell.length_c   1.000
_cell.angle_alpha   90.00
_cell.angle_beta   90.00
_cell.angle_gamma   90.00
#
_symmetry.space_group_name_H-M   'P 1'
#
loop_
_entity.id
_entity.type
_entity.pdbx_description
1 polymer ?
#
loop_
_entity_poly.entity_id
_entity_poly.type
_entity_poly.pdbx_seq_one_letter_code
_entity_poly.pdbx_strand_id
1 'polypeptide(L)'
;MNAFTARDTIARSGFRDLRVVAKVRESAIITSFHMEPVNPLDWRDFEPGQFLVFKIPVPHAAGEKGYVLRNYSVSCSPASKGRYRISVKREAASAPGLPDGISSCFLHDR
;
A
#
# COMPACT_ATOMS: atom_id res chain seq x y z
N MET A 1 -7.17 -12.13 46.16
CA MET A 1 -8.22 -11.94 45.14
C MET A 1 -8.19 -10.46 44.78
N ASN A 2 -7.82 -9.97 43.59
CA ASN A 2 -7.74 -10.52 42.23
C ASN A 2 -6.44 -9.99 41.59
N ALA A 3 -5.54 -10.85 41.13
CA ALA A 3 -5.50 -11.42 39.78
C ALA A 3 -5.27 -10.35 38.69
N PHE A 4 -4.01 -10.32 38.23
CA PHE A 4 -3.48 -9.74 37.01
C PHE A 4 -4.51 -9.55 35.88
N THR A 5 -4.49 -8.37 35.27
CA THR A 5 -4.64 -8.29 33.82
C THR A 5 -3.59 -7.31 33.33
N ALA A 6 -2.39 -7.86 33.06
CA ALA A 6 -1.44 -7.19 32.20
C ALA A 6 -2.19 -6.81 30.92
N ARG A 7 -2.17 -5.53 30.57
CA ARG A 7 -2.64 -5.10 29.26
C ARG A 7 -1.76 -5.81 28.27
N ASP A 8 -2.32 -6.80 27.60
CA ASP A 8 -1.72 -7.45 26.46
C ASP A 8 -1.69 -6.40 25.34
N THR A 9 -0.68 -5.53 25.41
CA THR A 9 -0.34 -4.63 24.33
C THR A 9 0.25 -5.53 23.24
N ILE A 10 -0.62 -6.19 22.49
CA ILE A 10 -0.26 -6.70 21.18
C ILE A 10 0.25 -5.47 20.44
N ALA A 11 1.57 -5.35 20.33
CA ALA A 11 2.22 -4.41 19.46
C ALA A 11 1.70 -4.74 18.06
N ARG A 12 0.64 -4.05 17.63
CA ARG A 12 0.16 -4.14 16.26
C ARG A 12 1.39 -3.84 15.41
N SER A 13 1.83 -4.82 14.64
CA SER A 13 2.81 -4.62 13.58
C SER A 13 2.45 -3.31 12.88
N GLY A 14 3.41 -2.40 12.67
CA GLY A 14 3.14 -1.03 12.19
C GLY A 14 2.43 -0.90 10.83
N PHE A 15 1.93 -1.99 10.27
CA PHE A 15 1.13 -2.09 9.05
C PHE A 15 -0.29 -2.56 9.37
N ARG A 16 -1.22 -2.22 8.48
CA ARG A 16 -2.61 -2.64 8.53
C ARG A 16 -3.06 -3.04 7.14
N ASP A 17 -3.97 -4.01 7.09
CA ASP A 17 -4.41 -4.56 5.81
C ASP A 17 -5.41 -3.62 5.15
N LEU A 18 -5.12 -3.32 3.89
CA LEU A 18 -6.00 -2.57 3.01
C LEU A 18 -6.47 -3.48 1.89
N ARG A 19 -7.76 -3.43 1.57
CA ARG A 19 -8.34 -4.11 0.42
C ARG A 19 -8.41 -3.16 -0.76
N VAL A 20 -7.91 -3.56 -1.92
CA VAL A 20 -8.15 -2.83 -3.18
C VAL A 20 -9.61 -3.06 -3.58
N VAL A 21 -10.38 -1.98 -3.64
CA VAL A 21 -11.81 -2.00 -4.03
C VAL A 21 -12.02 -1.58 -5.48
N ALA A 22 -11.07 -0.85 -6.08
CA ALA A 22 -11.06 -0.56 -7.51
C ALA A 22 -9.64 -0.32 -8.04
N LYS A 23 -9.42 -0.69 -9.30
CA LYS A 23 -8.22 -0.42 -10.09
C LYS A 23 -8.64 0.33 -11.35
N VAL A 24 -8.21 1.57 -11.49
CA VAL A 24 -8.62 2.47 -12.58
C VAL A 24 -7.40 2.85 -13.39
N ARG A 25 -7.40 2.57 -14.70
CA ARG A 25 -6.31 2.98 -15.58
C ARG A 25 -6.50 4.45 -15.97
N GLU A 26 -5.58 5.30 -15.50
CA GLU A 26 -5.62 6.76 -15.73
C GLU A 26 -4.90 7.11 -17.05
N SER A 27 -3.86 6.34 -17.42
CA SER A 27 -3.14 6.51 -18.68
C SER A 27 -2.46 5.22 -19.14
N ALA A 28 -1.65 5.32 -20.20
CA ALA A 28 -0.85 4.19 -20.67
C ALA A 28 0.08 3.63 -19.58
N ILE A 29 0.59 4.50 -18.70
CA ILE A 29 1.60 4.17 -17.67
C ILE A 29 1.16 4.48 -16.23
N ILE A 30 -0.01 5.08 -16.00
CA ILE A 30 -0.51 5.39 -14.65
C ILE A 30 -1.79 4.60 -14.37
N THR A 31 -1.82 3.96 -13.20
CA THR A 31 -2.99 3.25 -12.68
C THR A 31 -3.27 3.72 -11.25
N SER A 32 -4.52 4.06 -10.98
CA SER A 32 -5.00 4.40 -9.65
C SER A 32 -5.60 3.20 -8.93
N PHE A 33 -5.25 3.05 -7.65
CA PHE A 33 -5.75 2.00 -6.77
C PHE A 33 -6.56 2.65 -5.66
N HIS A 34 -7.83 2.29 -5.59
CA HIS A 34 -8.73 2.68 -4.51
C HIS A 34 -8.75 1.58 -3.47
N MET A 35 -8.54 1.94 -2.22
CA MET A 35 -8.37 1.00 -1.13
C MET A 35 -9.15 1.42 0.10
N GLU A 36 -9.62 0.44 0.85
CA GLU A 36 -10.31 0.62 2.12
C GLU A 36 -9.66 -0.28 3.18
N PRO A 37 -9.58 0.14 4.46
CA PRO A 37 -9.14 -0.74 5.53
C PRO A 37 -10.00 -2.01 5.60
N VAL A 38 -9.37 -3.18 5.74
CA VAL A 38 -10.12 -4.44 5.92
C VAL A 38 -10.95 -4.40 7.19
N ASN A 39 -10.38 -3.84 8.27
CA ASN A 39 -11.11 -3.49 9.48
C ASN A 39 -11.42 -1.97 9.45
N PRO A 40 -12.70 -1.55 9.47
CA PRO A 40 -13.06 -0.12 9.46
C PRO A 40 -12.41 0.70 10.60
N LEU A 41 -12.10 0.08 11.74
CA LEU A 41 -11.43 0.72 12.87
C LEU A 41 -9.97 1.09 12.58
N ASP A 42 -9.40 0.59 11.48
CA ASP A 42 -8.04 0.90 11.03
C ASP A 42 -7.97 2.13 10.13
N TRP A 43 -9.09 2.81 9.90
CA TRP A 43 -9.09 4.09 9.21
C TRP A 43 -8.22 5.12 9.94
N ARG A 44 -7.45 5.89 9.18
CA ARG A 44 -6.64 7.01 9.67
C ARG A 44 -6.82 8.22 8.77
N ASP A 45 -7.08 9.35 9.39
CA ASP A 45 -7.10 10.61 8.66
C ASP A 45 -5.69 10.96 8.17
N PHE A 46 -5.66 11.74 7.09
CA PHE A 46 -4.44 12.20 6.44
C PHE A 46 -4.64 13.63 5.94
N GLU A 47 -3.52 14.33 5.75
CA GLU A 47 -3.49 15.68 5.20
C GLU A 47 -3.04 15.65 3.73
N PRO A 48 -3.48 16.63 2.91
CA PRO A 48 -3.02 16.74 1.54
C PRO A 48 -1.48 16.81 1.46
N GLY A 49 -0.89 16.01 0.58
CA GLY A 49 0.56 15.89 0.43
C GLY A 49 1.21 14.76 1.24
N GLN A 50 0.49 14.15 2.19
CA GLN A 50 1.00 12.99 2.92
C GLN A 50 1.06 11.72 2.04
N PHE A 51 1.90 10.77 2.47
CA PHE A 51 2.07 9.47 1.83
C PHE A 51 1.88 8.34 2.84
N LEU A 52 1.57 7.16 2.32
CA LEU A 52 1.55 5.91 3.08
C LEU A 52 2.72 5.01 2.66
N VAL A 53 3.23 4.24 3.61
CA VAL A 53 4.22 3.19 3.36
C VAL A 53 3.48 1.88 3.11
N PHE A 54 3.66 1.31 1.93
CA PHE A 54 3.06 0.05 1.51
C PHE A 54 4.09 -1.07 1.58
N LYS A 55 3.67 -2.19 2.16
CA LYS A 55 4.39 -3.47 2.15
C LYS A 55 3.79 -4.33 1.04
N ILE A 56 4.48 -4.41 -0.10
CA ILE A 56 3.97 -5.09 -1.30
C ILE A 56 4.66 -6.44 -1.44
N PRO A 57 3.91 -7.57 -1.38
CA PRO A 57 4.50 -8.89 -1.59
C PRO A 57 4.90 -9.06 -3.06
N VAL A 58 6.13 -9.46 -3.33
CA VAL A 58 6.66 -9.64 -4.68
C VAL A 58 7.43 -10.97 -4.79
N PRO A 59 7.18 -11.78 -5.84
CA PRO A 59 7.66 -13.16 -5.90
C PRO A 59 9.18 -13.36 -6.07
N HIS A 60 9.99 -12.29 -6.14
CA HIS A 60 11.42 -12.37 -6.51
C HIS A 60 12.38 -11.58 -5.61
N ALA A 61 12.00 -11.17 -4.40
CA ALA A 61 13.01 -10.69 -3.45
C ALA A 61 13.80 -11.89 -2.94
N ALA A 62 15.09 -11.98 -3.31
CA ALA A 62 15.95 -13.11 -3.00
C ALA A 62 15.89 -13.51 -1.52
N GLY A 63 15.49 -14.76 -1.26
CA GLY A 63 15.85 -15.49 -0.03
C GLY A 63 14.89 -15.43 1.15
N GLU A 64 14.27 -14.30 1.48
CA GLU A 64 13.44 -14.22 2.71
C GLU A 64 12.19 -13.36 2.50
N LYS A 65 11.01 -13.98 2.71
CA LYS A 65 9.64 -13.40 2.64
C LYS A 65 9.58 -12.16 1.74
N GLY A 66 9.58 -12.37 0.43
CA GLY A 66 9.79 -11.33 -0.57
C GLY A 66 8.71 -10.25 -0.58
N TYR A 67 8.97 -9.13 0.10
CA TYR A 67 8.17 -7.91 -0.02
C TYR A 67 9.08 -6.71 -0.18
N VAL A 68 8.53 -5.64 -0.75
CA VAL A 68 9.21 -4.34 -0.87
C VAL A 68 8.40 -3.26 -0.16
N LEU A 69 9.09 -2.33 0.49
CA LEU A 69 8.48 -1.13 1.07
C LEU A 69 8.51 0.01 0.05
N ARG A 70 7.37 0.68 -0.14
CA ARG A 70 7.26 1.81 -1.05
C ARG A 70 6.35 2.89 -0.50
N ASN A 71 6.73 4.14 -0.77
CA ASN A 71 5.96 5.30 -0.40
C ASN A 71 5.10 5.73 -1.59
N TYR A 72 3.80 5.90 -1.36
CA TYR A 72 2.90 6.50 -2.34
C TYR A 72 2.08 7.60 -1.67
N SER A 73 2.08 8.78 -2.27
CA SER A 73 1.24 9.90 -1.85
C SER A 73 -0.23 9.53 -1.98
N VAL A 74 -1.04 9.96 -1.00
CA VAL A 74 -2.49 9.77 -1.06
C VAL A 74 -3.07 10.79 -2.04
N SER A 75 -3.69 10.30 -3.10
CA SER A 75 -4.22 11.11 -4.20
C SER A 75 -5.74 11.32 -4.14
N CYS A 76 -6.41 11.01 -3.02
CA CYS A 76 -7.81 11.37 -2.79
C CYS A 76 -7.96 12.57 -1.84
N SER A 77 -9.17 13.15 -1.83
CA SER A 77 -9.52 14.20 -0.86
C SER A 77 -9.59 13.61 0.56
N PRO A 78 -9.04 14.28 1.60
CA PRO A 78 -9.24 13.90 3.00
C PRO A 78 -10.70 13.83 3.45
N ALA A 79 -11.62 14.47 2.72
CA ALA A 79 -13.06 14.36 2.96
C ALA A 79 -13.62 12.96 2.63
N SER A 80 -12.91 12.16 1.81
CA SER A 80 -13.28 10.79 1.45
C SER A 80 -12.94 9.81 2.57
N LYS A 81 -13.65 9.91 3.70
CA LYS A 81 -13.45 9.05 4.88
C LYS A 81 -13.59 7.56 4.51
N GLY A 82 -12.76 6.73 5.13
CA GLY A 82 -12.75 5.28 4.92
C GLY A 82 -12.02 4.81 3.66
N ARG A 83 -11.56 5.74 2.80
CA ARG A 83 -10.97 5.42 1.49
C ARG A 83 -9.61 6.10 1.29
N TYR A 84 -8.67 5.32 0.78
CA TYR A 84 -7.43 5.84 0.20
C TYR A 84 -7.46 5.69 -1.31
N ARG A 85 -6.79 6.60 -2.01
CA ARG A 85 -6.41 6.46 -3.41
C ARG A 85 -4.91 6.69 -3.52
N ILE A 86 -4.24 5.85 -4.28
CA ILE A 86 -2.87 6.12 -4.76
C ILE A 86 -2.87 6.08 -6.28
N SER A 87 -1.92 6.79 -6.89
CA SER A 87 -1.71 6.80 -8.33
C SER A 87 -0.28 6.34 -8.59
N VAL A 88 -0.13 5.19 -9.25
CA VAL A 88 1.16 4.52 -9.42
C VAL A 88 1.56 4.58 -10.89
N LYS A 89 2.70 5.19 -11.17
CA LYS A 89 3.35 5.11 -12.49
C LYS A 89 4.08 3.77 -12.63
N ARG A 90 3.92 3.10 -13.76
CA ARG A 90 4.70 1.92 -14.16
C ARG A 90 6.12 2.39 -14.49
N GLU A 91 7.10 1.85 -13.79
CA GLU A 91 8.51 2.07 -14.08
C GLU A 91 9.04 0.84 -14.82
N ALA A 92 8.69 0.71 -16.11
CA ALA A 92 9.25 -0.33 -16.96
C ALA A 92 10.67 0.05 -17.39
N ALA A 93 11.50 -0.94 -17.69
CA ALA A 93 12.86 -0.75 -18.15
C ALA A 93 12.90 0.16 -19.39
N SER A 94 13.65 1.26 -19.29
CA SER A 94 13.76 2.23 -20.38
C SER A 94 14.62 1.72 -21.56
N ALA A 95 15.38 0.65 -21.36
CA ALA A 95 16.24 0.04 -22.38
C ALA A 95 16.43 -1.47 -22.11
N PRO A 96 16.73 -2.27 -23.16
CA PRO A 96 17.07 -3.68 -23.01
C PRO A 96 18.24 -3.89 -22.03
N GLY A 97 18.12 -4.88 -21.15
CA GLY A 97 19.14 -5.20 -20.15
C GLY A 97 19.04 -4.42 -18.84
N LEU A 98 18.14 -3.42 -18.74
CA LEU A 98 17.81 -2.78 -17.46
C LEU A 98 16.65 -3.53 -16.76
N PRO A 99 16.62 -3.56 -15.42
CA PRO A 99 15.53 -4.19 -14.68
C PRO A 99 14.28 -3.30 -14.64
N ASP A 100 13.11 -3.94 -14.63
CA ASP A 100 11.84 -3.29 -14.34
C ASP A 100 11.74 -2.87 -12.86
N GLY A 101 10.94 -1.84 -12.61
CA GLY A 101 10.52 -1.45 -11.27
C GLY A 101 9.67 -2.54 -10.62
N ILE A 102 10.24 -3.21 -9.63
CA ILE A 102 9.66 -4.38 -8.96
C ILE A 102 8.22 -4.14 -8.46
N SER A 103 8.01 -3.09 -7.66
CA SER A 103 6.71 -2.81 -7.05
C SER A 103 5.69 -2.24 -8.02
N SER A 104 6.10 -1.30 -8.87
CA SER A 104 5.20 -0.59 -9.77
C SER A 104 4.72 -1.51 -10.89
N CYS A 105 5.60 -2.31 -11.48
CA CYS A 105 5.20 -3.29 -12.48
C CYS A 105 4.30 -4.37 -11.86
N PHE A 106 4.66 -4.91 -10.69
CA PHE A 106 3.81 -5.88 -9.98
C PHE A 106 2.38 -5.38 -9.74
N LEU A 107 2.21 -4.15 -9.23
CA LEU A 107 0.89 -3.57 -9.01
C LEU A 107 0.11 -3.38 -10.32
N HIS A 108 0.80 -3.07 -11.41
CA HIS A 108 0.15 -2.94 -12.72
C HIS A 108 -0.23 -4.30 -13.33
N ASP A 109 0.55 -5.35 -13.10
CA ASP A 109 0.34 -6.70 -13.67
C ASP A 109 -0.72 -7.54 -12.94
N ARG A 110 -1.02 -7.21 -11.68
CA ARG A 110 -2.03 -7.90 -10.83
C ARG A 110 -3.36 -7.17 -10.83
#